data_AF-A0A917R629-F1
#
_entry.id   AF-A0A917R629-F1
#
_cell.length_a   1.000
_cell.length_b   1.000
_cell.length_c   1.000
_cell.angle_alpha   90.00
_cell.angle_beta   90.00
_cell.angle_gamma   90.00
#
_symmetry.space_group_name_H-M   'P 1'
#
loop_
_entity.id
_entity.type
_entity.pdbx_description
1 polymer ?
#
loop_
_entity_poly.entity_id
_entity_poly.type
_entity_poly.pdbx_seq_one_letter_code
_entity_poly.pdbx_strand_id
1 'polypeptide(L)'
;MEYRLGPRAQEVVAVTETSDSALRPSVLDRLIQLDESGGLSIDAVRSAAQQLGVSEPQLQQWLTARRTQHISVAQSAVPEPATRKMGYREAEVQAGIAEVAMTVGDDMLPRIPDSDVPTFRADAYRGLTSAEFARVDAVYAEGIEATCRWFITRTGRPCRHHPDLGTPPVPLTQHGGTATGYPWDQRGPRAHPGFPEARNTGERREILGLYRFLGELVCDSPGRGHTIARLRGAQAGFLLHGMRLDLPADLNYSVGPGLTTAHIDSGTVEWIRAHTSNPADAAAVATVLCTGATTVELGSVPCTALTQDALVFTGPIGYGQAADVYVWVVPPPVLALLHDARAYQEARAYPAPKLFAGAIGGAGRRLRRSAAGCGVTVPDLHHWHHSWIRRTGLLRGADQPEHVRNTDLLFALRLCSDPGPARGR
;
A
#
# COMPACT_ATOMS: atom_id res chain seq x y z
N MET A 1 -34.09 57.04 17.63
CA MET A 1 -32.65 56.68 17.66
C MET A 1 -32.59 55.23 18.08
N GLU A 2 -32.24 54.37 17.13
CA GLU A 2 -32.18 52.91 17.27
C GLU A 2 -31.19 52.50 18.38
N TYR A 3 -31.51 51.43 19.10
CA TYR A 3 -30.49 50.44 19.48
C TYR A 3 -31.07 49.03 19.31
N ARG A 4 -30.61 48.36 18.25
CA ARG A 4 -30.76 46.92 18.03
C ARG A 4 -29.92 46.19 19.08
N LEU A 5 -30.55 45.32 19.87
CA LEU A 5 -29.86 44.25 20.57
C LEU A 5 -29.82 43.04 19.64
N GLY A 6 -28.60 42.69 19.22
CA GLY A 6 -28.31 41.50 18.41
C GLY A 6 -28.58 40.19 19.17
N PRO A 7 -28.54 39.05 18.47
CA PRO A 7 -28.95 37.76 19.01
C PRO A 7 -27.99 37.27 20.10
N ARG A 8 -28.55 36.81 21.21
CA ARG A 8 -27.83 36.11 22.29
C ARG A 8 -27.10 34.90 21.71
N ALA A 9 -25.80 34.81 21.96
CA ALA A 9 -25.02 33.61 21.73
C ALA A 9 -25.62 32.45 22.55
N GLN A 10 -25.95 31.35 21.88
CA GLN A 10 -26.35 30.09 22.51
C GLN A 10 -25.14 29.49 23.22
N GLU A 11 -25.22 29.40 24.54
CA GLU A 11 -24.25 28.74 25.40
C GLU A 11 -24.35 27.22 25.17
N VAL A 12 -23.38 26.64 24.46
CA VAL A 12 -23.28 25.19 24.23
C VAL A 12 -22.70 24.57 25.49
N VAL A 13 -23.55 23.99 26.33
CA VAL A 13 -23.12 23.25 27.52
C VAL A 13 -22.39 21.98 27.08
N ALA A 14 -21.11 21.86 27.44
CA ALA A 14 -20.32 20.66 27.20
C ALA A 14 -20.79 19.55 28.15
N VAL A 15 -21.46 18.53 27.62
CA VAL A 15 -21.79 17.31 28.36
C VAL A 15 -20.59 16.38 28.27
N THR A 16 -19.85 16.22 29.37
CA THR A 16 -18.69 15.32 29.46
C THR A 16 -18.89 14.33 30.59
N GLU A 17 -18.76 13.03 30.29
CA GLU A 17 -18.84 11.94 31.26
C GLU A 17 -17.42 11.58 31.76
N THR A 18 -17.17 11.66 33.07
CA THR A 18 -15.93 11.18 33.67
C THR A 18 -15.94 9.65 33.64
N SER A 19 -15.23 9.06 32.68
CA SER A 19 -15.18 7.61 32.48
C SER A 19 -14.35 6.94 33.57
N ASP A 20 -15.03 6.19 34.45
CA ASP A 20 -14.39 5.20 35.30
C ASP A 20 -14.44 3.81 34.65
N SER A 21 -13.32 3.12 34.77
CA SER A 21 -12.92 1.85 34.13
C SER A 21 -13.98 0.72 34.16
N ALA A 22 -14.64 0.42 33.03
CA ALA A 22 -15.14 -0.93 32.69
C ALA A 22 -15.66 -1.00 31.24
N LEU A 23 -15.50 -2.18 30.62
CA LEU A 23 -15.90 -2.64 29.27
C LEU A 23 -17.41 -2.50 28.90
N ARG A 24 -18.08 -1.41 29.26
CA ARG A 24 -19.47 -1.12 28.87
C ARG A 24 -19.51 0.20 28.11
N PRO A 25 -20.16 0.27 26.93
CA PRO A 25 -20.34 1.54 26.21
C PRO A 25 -21.04 2.54 27.13
N SER A 26 -20.54 3.79 27.12
CA SER A 26 -21.03 4.89 27.92
C SER A 26 -22.51 5.17 27.64
N VAL A 27 -23.19 5.85 28.57
CA VAL A 27 -24.62 6.18 28.39
C VAL A 27 -24.80 7.04 27.13
N LEU A 28 -23.84 7.93 26.87
CA LEU A 28 -23.80 8.76 25.67
C LEU A 28 -23.59 7.94 24.39
N ASP A 29 -22.69 6.96 24.39
CA ASP A 29 -22.41 6.12 23.21
C ASP A 29 -23.61 5.26 22.81
N ARG A 30 -24.37 4.73 23.77
CA ARG A 30 -25.59 3.97 23.49
C ARG A 30 -26.69 4.85 22.90
N LEU A 31 -26.84 6.06 23.43
CA LEU A 31 -27.75 7.07 22.89
C LEU A 31 -27.42 7.43 21.44
N ILE A 32 -26.14 7.61 21.15
CA ILE A 32 -25.61 7.89 19.82
C ILE A 32 -25.94 6.75 18.84
N GLN A 33 -25.71 5.50 19.24
CA GLN A 33 -26.01 4.33 18.42
C GLN A 33 -27.51 4.16 18.15
N LEU A 34 -28.36 4.46 19.14
CA LEU A 34 -29.82 4.42 18.97
C LEU A 34 -30.34 5.56 18.08
N ASP A 35 -29.70 6.73 18.12
CA ASP A 35 -30.01 7.85 17.23
C ASP A 35 -29.64 7.54 15.77
N GLU A 36 -28.47 6.95 15.54
CA GLU A 36 -27.98 6.58 14.20
C GLU A 36 -28.75 5.42 13.57
N SER A 37 -29.24 4.47 14.38
CA SER A 37 -30.06 3.34 13.92
C SER A 37 -31.55 3.67 13.77
N GLY A 38 -31.97 4.91 14.10
CA GLY A 38 -33.37 5.34 14.04
C GLY A 38 -34.27 4.72 15.13
N GLY A 39 -33.68 4.05 16.12
CA GLY A 39 -34.37 3.37 17.23
C GLY A 39 -34.55 4.23 18.49
N LEU A 40 -34.34 5.54 18.40
CA LEU A 40 -34.37 6.45 19.54
C LEU A 40 -35.81 6.71 20.03
N SER A 41 -36.19 6.13 21.17
CA SER A 41 -37.48 6.37 21.83
C SER A 41 -37.40 7.53 22.85
N ILE A 42 -38.54 8.15 23.12
CA ILE A 42 -38.67 9.22 24.13
C ILE A 42 -38.25 8.71 25.52
N ASP A 43 -38.60 7.47 25.86
CA ASP A 43 -38.25 6.85 27.14
C ASP A 43 -36.74 6.59 27.27
N ALA A 44 -36.04 6.27 26.16
CA ALA A 44 -34.59 6.12 26.16
C ALA A 44 -33.87 7.45 26.42
N VAL A 45 -34.36 8.55 25.84
CA VAL A 45 -33.82 9.90 26.07
C VAL A 45 -34.05 10.35 27.51
N ARG A 46 -35.24 10.09 28.08
CA ARG A 46 -35.55 10.42 29.48
C ARG A 46 -34.70 9.62 30.46
N SER A 47 -34.55 8.32 30.23
CA SER A 47 -33.74 7.44 31.09
C SER A 47 -32.26 7.87 31.08
N ALA A 48 -31.74 8.22 29.91
CA ALA A 48 -30.36 8.67 29.80
C ALA A 48 -30.13 10.08 30.36
N ALA A 49 -31.10 10.99 30.24
CA ALA A 49 -31.04 12.31 30.88
C ALA A 49 -30.94 12.19 32.41
N GLN A 50 -31.71 11.26 33.01
CA GLN A 50 -31.63 10.96 34.44
C GLN A 50 -30.27 10.37 34.84
N GLN A 51 -29.71 9.45 34.04
CA GLN A 51 -28.41 8.84 34.31
C GLN A 51 -27.25 9.83 34.17
N LEU A 52 -27.36 10.79 33.26
CA LEU A 52 -26.35 11.82 33.00
C LEU A 52 -26.52 13.07 33.88
N GLY A 53 -27.58 13.14 34.70
CA GLY A 53 -27.87 14.29 35.57
C GLY A 53 -28.19 15.59 34.83
N VAL A 54 -28.62 15.50 33.56
CA VAL A 54 -28.98 16.65 32.72
C VAL A 54 -30.49 16.70 32.48
N SER A 55 -31.02 17.88 32.12
CA SER A 55 -32.45 17.98 31.81
C SER A 55 -32.76 17.35 30.43
N GLU A 56 -33.92 16.70 30.30
CA GLU A 56 -34.39 16.12 29.04
C GLU A 56 -34.34 17.11 27.86
N PRO A 57 -34.74 18.40 28.01
CA PRO A 57 -34.62 19.40 26.95
C PRO A 57 -33.17 19.71 26.53
N GLN A 58 -32.23 19.72 27.47
CA GLN A 58 -30.81 19.96 27.16
C GLN A 58 -30.22 18.79 26.35
N LEU A 59 -30.56 17.55 26.71
CA LEU A 59 -30.10 16.36 25.99
C LEU A 59 -30.71 16.30 24.57
N GLN A 60 -31.98 16.66 24.42
CA GLN A 60 -32.64 16.78 23.11
C GLN A 60 -32.03 17.89 22.25
N GLN A 61 -31.67 19.02 22.85
CA GLN A 61 -31.00 20.12 22.14
C GLN A 61 -29.61 19.70 21.64
N TRP A 62 -28.86 18.95 22.46
CA TRP A 62 -27.56 18.39 22.06
C TRP A 62 -27.70 17.38 20.90
N LEU A 63 -28.65 16.45 20.96
CA LEU A 63 -28.95 15.51 19.86
C LEU A 63 -29.33 16.25 18.57
N THR A 64 -30.15 17.30 18.68
CA THR A 64 -30.58 18.11 17.52
C THR A 64 -29.40 18.85 16.89
N ALA A 65 -28.53 19.46 17.71
CA ALA A 65 -27.32 20.11 17.24
C ALA A 65 -26.37 19.12 16.52
N ARG A 66 -26.22 17.92 17.08
CA ARG A 66 -25.43 16.83 16.50
C ARG A 66 -25.98 16.35 15.15
N ARG A 67 -27.30 16.14 15.04
CA ARG A 67 -27.94 15.80 13.76
C ARG A 67 -27.73 16.90 12.72
N THR A 68 -27.81 18.16 13.11
CA THR A 68 -27.59 19.30 12.21
C THR A 68 -26.14 19.36 11.71
N GLN A 69 -25.17 19.06 12.59
CA GLN A 69 -23.76 18.94 12.19
C GLN A 69 -23.52 17.75 11.26
N HIS A 70 -24.14 16.59 11.53
CA HIS A 70 -24.04 15.41 10.68
C HIS A 70 -24.68 15.65 9.29
N ILE A 71 -25.80 16.38 9.23
CA ILE A 71 -26.45 16.78 7.97
C ILE A 71 -25.57 17.78 7.19
N SER A 72 -24.93 18.75 7.85
CA SER A 72 -23.99 19.68 7.19
C SER A 72 -22.75 18.99 6.63
N VAL A 73 -22.24 17.95 7.32
CA VAL A 73 -21.13 17.11 6.81
C VAL A 73 -21.59 16.23 5.65
N ALA A 74 -22.82 15.71 5.70
CA ALA A 74 -23.42 14.94 4.61
C ALA A 74 -23.82 15.80 3.38
N GLN A 75 -24.12 17.09 3.57
CA GLN A 75 -24.45 18.03 2.48
C GLN A 75 -23.21 18.67 1.84
N SER A 76 -22.05 18.62 2.49
CA SER A 76 -20.78 19.15 1.96
C SER A 76 -19.88 18.08 1.32
N ALA A 77 -20.36 16.85 1.16
CA ALA A 77 -19.60 15.80 0.49
C ALA A 77 -20.48 14.90 -0.39
N VAL A 78 -19.95 14.66 -1.60
CA VAL A 78 -20.24 13.62 -2.60
C VAL A 78 -20.93 14.16 -3.86
N PRO A 79 -20.16 14.56 -4.90
CA PRO A 79 -20.59 14.26 -6.26
C PRO A 79 -20.69 12.73 -6.37
N GLU A 80 -21.87 12.28 -6.79
CA GLU A 80 -22.22 10.89 -7.11
C GLU A 80 -21.04 10.13 -7.77
N PRO A 81 -20.79 8.86 -7.40
CA PRO A 81 -19.84 8.03 -8.11
C PRO A 81 -20.32 7.84 -9.55
N ALA A 82 -19.54 8.35 -10.50
CA ALA A 82 -19.74 8.11 -11.94
C ALA A 82 -19.35 6.66 -12.33
N THR A 83 -19.88 5.67 -11.62
CA THR A 83 -19.77 4.24 -11.90
C THR A 83 -21.16 3.63 -12.04
N ARG A 84 -22.00 4.20 -12.91
CA ARG A 84 -23.17 3.51 -13.51
C ARG A 84 -23.71 4.28 -14.72
N LYS A 85 -22.99 4.18 -15.84
CA LYS A 85 -23.47 4.20 -17.24
C LYS A 85 -22.30 4.49 -18.20
N MET A 86 -21.50 3.48 -18.48
CA MET A 86 -20.97 3.29 -19.83
C MET A 86 -21.35 1.88 -20.22
N GLY A 87 -22.45 1.80 -20.98
CA GLY A 87 -22.89 0.55 -21.56
C GLY A 87 -21.85 0.06 -22.56
N TYR A 88 -21.60 -1.23 -22.50
CA TYR A 88 -21.21 -1.99 -23.67
C TYR A 88 -22.17 -1.62 -24.82
N ARG A 89 -21.64 -0.94 -25.82
CA ARG A 89 -22.13 -1.08 -27.19
C ARG A 89 -20.92 -1.45 -28.01
N GLU A 90 -20.92 -2.71 -28.44
CA GLU A 90 -20.07 -3.23 -29.50
C GLU A 90 -20.09 -2.23 -30.66
N ALA A 91 -18.92 -1.67 -30.95
CA ALA A 91 -18.63 -1.08 -32.23
C ALA A 91 -17.32 -1.73 -32.67
N GLU A 92 -17.48 -2.78 -33.47
CA GLU A 92 -16.43 -3.35 -34.29
C GLU A 92 -15.76 -2.22 -35.07
N VAL A 93 -14.54 -1.85 -34.67
CA VAL A 93 -13.60 -1.19 -35.57
C VAL A 93 -12.29 -1.96 -35.47
N GLN A 94 -12.23 -2.97 -36.32
CA GLN A 94 -11.02 -3.68 -36.71
C GLN A 94 -10.02 -2.67 -37.28
N ALA A 95 -9.10 -2.18 -36.45
CA ALA A 95 -7.92 -1.46 -36.90
C ALA A 95 -6.71 -2.13 -36.25
N GLY A 96 -5.88 -2.78 -37.07
CA GLY A 96 -4.77 -3.62 -36.65
C GLY A 96 -3.85 -2.94 -35.65
N ILE A 97 -4.04 -3.26 -34.38
CA ILE A 97 -3.09 -3.02 -33.31
C ILE A 97 -2.10 -4.18 -33.41
N ALA A 98 -0.84 -3.86 -33.68
CA ALA A 98 0.22 -4.79 -33.35
C ALA A 98 0.21 -4.93 -31.83
N GLU A 99 -0.40 -6.00 -31.32
CA GLU A 99 -0.06 -6.53 -30.00
C GLU A 99 1.46 -6.72 -30.00
N VAL A 100 2.18 -5.77 -29.41
CA VAL A 100 3.48 -6.10 -28.85
C VAL A 100 3.15 -7.07 -27.73
N ALA A 101 3.19 -8.35 -28.07
CA ALA A 101 3.07 -9.44 -27.14
C ALA A 101 4.10 -9.20 -26.04
N MET A 102 3.64 -8.64 -24.92
CA MET A 102 4.23 -8.89 -23.61
C MET A 102 4.37 -10.40 -23.55
N THR A 103 5.59 -10.91 -23.53
CA THR A 103 5.91 -12.33 -23.71
C THR A 103 4.87 -13.25 -23.06
N VAL A 104 3.92 -13.72 -23.87
CA VAL A 104 2.99 -14.78 -23.49
C VAL A 104 3.77 -16.08 -23.68
N GLY A 105 4.68 -16.34 -22.75
CA GLY A 105 5.39 -17.61 -22.67
C GLY A 105 5.18 -18.16 -21.28
N ASP A 106 4.37 -19.21 -21.14
CA ASP A 106 4.36 -20.28 -20.12
C ASP A 106 4.49 -19.97 -18.60
N ASP A 107 4.70 -18.71 -18.22
CA ASP A 107 5.11 -18.27 -16.87
C ASP A 107 3.94 -17.75 -16.03
N MET A 108 2.74 -17.62 -16.58
CA MET A 108 1.60 -17.15 -15.79
C MET A 108 1.19 -18.21 -14.76
N LEU A 109 1.39 -17.89 -13.47
CA LEU A 109 0.87 -18.72 -12.40
C LEU A 109 -0.64 -18.98 -12.59
N PRO A 110 -1.13 -20.17 -12.23
CA PRO A 110 -2.55 -20.50 -12.29
C PRO A 110 -3.36 -19.55 -11.41
N ARG A 111 -4.68 -19.55 -11.59
CA ARG A 111 -5.58 -18.76 -10.73
C ARG A 111 -5.43 -19.23 -9.28
N ILE A 112 -4.78 -18.41 -8.48
CA ILE A 112 -4.53 -18.68 -7.06
C ILE A 112 -5.78 -18.45 -6.19
N PRO A 113 -5.89 -19.08 -5.02
CA PRO A 113 -6.99 -18.86 -4.08
C PRO A 113 -7.04 -17.43 -3.51
N ASP A 114 -8.24 -17.00 -3.12
CA ASP A 114 -8.48 -15.73 -2.40
C ASP A 114 -8.24 -15.83 -0.89
N SER A 115 -7.82 -17.01 -0.42
CA SER A 115 -7.64 -17.33 0.99
C SER A 115 -6.52 -16.53 1.67
N ASP A 116 -6.66 -16.35 2.99
CA ASP A 116 -5.63 -15.71 3.83
C ASP A 116 -4.47 -16.66 4.13
N VAL A 117 -3.36 -16.13 4.66
CA VAL A 117 -2.10 -16.85 4.94
C VAL A 117 -2.29 -18.24 5.56
N PRO A 118 -3.15 -18.43 6.58
CA PRO A 118 -3.23 -19.73 7.26
C PRO A 118 -3.75 -20.86 6.38
N THR A 119 -4.55 -20.54 5.35
CA THR A 119 -5.18 -21.56 4.49
C THR A 119 -4.73 -21.47 3.03
N PHE A 120 -4.13 -20.37 2.59
CA PHE A 120 -3.69 -20.12 1.21
C PHE A 120 -2.99 -21.32 0.57
N ARG A 121 -1.97 -21.86 1.25
CA ARG A 121 -1.17 -22.96 0.73
C ARG A 121 -1.95 -24.28 0.63
N ALA A 122 -2.82 -24.58 1.60
CA ALA A 122 -3.68 -25.76 1.54
C ALA A 122 -4.78 -25.64 0.49
N ASP A 123 -5.38 -24.46 0.36
CA ASP A 123 -6.41 -24.22 -0.64
C ASP A 123 -5.81 -24.28 -2.05
N ALA A 124 -4.57 -23.80 -2.22
CA ALA A 124 -3.82 -23.96 -3.46
C ALA A 124 -3.54 -25.45 -3.76
N TYR A 125 -3.13 -26.22 -2.74
CA TYR A 125 -2.90 -27.66 -2.90
C TYR A 125 -4.18 -28.44 -3.27
N ARG A 126 -5.33 -28.07 -2.69
CA ARG A 126 -6.62 -28.71 -2.97
C ARG A 126 -7.20 -28.30 -4.33
N GLY A 127 -6.92 -27.08 -4.78
CA GLY A 127 -7.53 -26.49 -5.97
C GLY A 127 -6.71 -26.62 -7.26
N LEU A 128 -5.41 -26.88 -7.17
CA LEU A 128 -4.49 -26.92 -8.30
C LEU A 128 -4.00 -28.34 -8.60
N THR A 129 -3.56 -28.58 -9.84
CA THR A 129 -2.82 -29.81 -10.15
C THR A 129 -1.46 -29.82 -9.43
N SER A 130 -0.83 -30.99 -9.28
CA SER A 130 0.45 -31.08 -8.57
C SER A 130 1.56 -30.24 -9.20
N ALA A 131 1.59 -30.14 -10.53
CA ALA A 131 2.58 -29.32 -11.25
C ALA A 131 2.32 -27.82 -11.07
N GLU A 132 1.06 -27.39 -11.08
CA GLU A 132 0.65 -26.01 -10.82
C GLU A 132 0.92 -25.60 -9.38
N PHE A 133 0.57 -26.47 -8.42
CA PHE A 133 0.87 -26.24 -7.01
C PHE A 133 2.37 -26.10 -6.78
N ALA A 134 3.21 -26.94 -7.40
CA ALA A 134 4.66 -26.86 -7.26
C ALA A 134 5.21 -25.49 -7.72
N ARG A 135 4.67 -24.91 -8.80
CA ARG A 135 5.04 -23.56 -9.26
C ARG A 135 4.62 -22.48 -8.27
N VAL A 136 3.39 -22.54 -7.75
CA VAL A 136 2.92 -21.58 -6.73
C VAL A 136 3.72 -21.72 -5.43
N ASP A 137 4.04 -22.95 -5.02
CA ASP A 137 4.77 -23.24 -3.79
C ASP A 137 6.22 -22.74 -3.85
N ALA A 138 6.88 -22.84 -5.01
CA ALA A 138 8.21 -22.28 -5.22
C ALA A 138 8.21 -20.75 -5.02
N VAL A 139 7.25 -20.05 -5.61
CA VAL A 139 7.12 -18.58 -5.48
C VAL A 139 6.71 -18.17 -4.07
N TYR A 140 5.89 -18.98 -3.39
CA TYR A 140 5.57 -18.80 -1.98
C TYR A 140 6.81 -18.98 -1.08
N ALA A 141 7.66 -19.96 -1.37
CA ALA A 141 8.91 -20.18 -0.66
C ALA A 141 9.92 -19.03 -0.86
N GLU A 142 10.00 -18.44 -2.07
CA GLU A 142 10.79 -17.22 -2.31
C GLU A 142 10.42 -16.09 -1.35
N GLY A 143 9.13 -15.90 -1.09
CA GLY A 143 8.63 -14.91 -0.13
C GLY A 143 9.12 -15.17 1.30
N ILE A 144 9.08 -16.44 1.75
CA ILE A 144 9.60 -16.83 3.07
C ILE A 144 11.09 -16.56 3.16
N GLU A 145 11.87 -16.98 2.15
CA GLU A 145 13.31 -16.81 2.11
C GLU A 145 13.72 -15.34 2.09
N ALA A 146 13.03 -14.51 1.31
CA ALA A 146 13.25 -13.08 1.27
C ALA A 146 13.04 -12.43 2.64
N THR A 147 11.98 -12.81 3.36
CA THR A 147 11.73 -12.33 4.73
C THR A 147 12.81 -12.79 5.71
N CYS A 148 13.21 -14.07 5.66
CA CYS A 148 14.30 -14.59 6.49
C CYS A 148 15.61 -13.80 6.25
N ARG A 149 15.96 -13.56 4.98
CA ARG A 149 17.14 -12.78 4.58
C ARG A 149 17.05 -11.34 5.09
N TRP A 150 15.89 -10.72 4.97
CA TRP A 150 15.65 -9.37 5.49
C TRP A 150 15.88 -9.27 7.00
N PHE A 151 15.40 -10.26 7.77
CA PHE A 151 15.67 -10.31 9.22
C PHE A 151 17.13 -10.55 9.57
N ILE A 152 17.82 -11.41 8.83
CA ILE A 152 19.27 -11.64 9.02
C ILE A 152 20.03 -10.34 8.83
N THR A 153 19.79 -9.64 7.71
CA THR A 153 20.46 -8.37 7.40
C THR A 153 20.17 -7.29 8.45
N ARG A 154 18.93 -7.25 8.97
CA ARG A 154 18.49 -6.21 9.91
C ARG A 154 18.90 -6.47 11.36
N THR A 155 18.97 -7.73 11.78
CA THR A 155 19.26 -8.11 13.18
C THR A 155 20.68 -8.64 13.38
N GLY A 156 21.38 -9.00 12.31
CA GLY A 156 22.69 -9.66 12.35
C GLY A 156 22.65 -11.08 12.92
N ARG A 157 21.46 -11.65 13.15
CA ARG A 157 21.29 -12.98 13.74
C ARG A 157 20.92 -14.00 12.64
N PRO A 158 21.50 -15.21 12.66
CA PRO A 158 21.13 -16.26 11.72
C PRO A 158 19.66 -16.64 11.92
N CYS A 159 18.94 -16.88 10.82
CA CYS A 159 17.56 -17.35 10.88
C CYS A 159 17.54 -18.81 11.32
N ARG A 160 16.88 -19.10 12.45
CA ARG A 160 16.72 -20.48 12.98
C ARG A 160 15.91 -21.39 12.06
N HIS A 161 15.11 -20.81 11.15
CA HIS A 161 14.25 -21.52 10.21
C HIS A 161 14.94 -21.80 8.86
N HIS A 162 16.16 -21.28 8.67
CA HIS A 162 16.93 -21.48 7.45
C HIS A 162 18.44 -21.51 7.78
N PRO A 163 18.93 -22.61 8.38
CA PRO A 163 20.30 -22.73 8.88
C PRO A 163 21.37 -22.69 7.76
N ASP A 164 21.00 -23.03 6.52
CA ASP A 164 21.92 -23.09 5.37
C ASP A 164 22.17 -21.74 4.68
N LEU A 165 21.50 -20.66 5.09
CA LEU A 165 21.92 -19.28 4.75
C LEU A 165 23.15 -18.84 5.57
N GLY A 166 23.93 -19.80 6.09
CA GLY A 166 25.17 -19.63 6.85
C GLY A 166 26.36 -19.10 6.03
N THR A 167 26.16 -18.78 4.75
CA THR A 167 27.03 -17.82 4.07
C THR A 167 26.32 -16.48 4.16
N PRO A 168 26.86 -15.47 4.89
CA PRO A 168 26.32 -14.13 4.76
C PRO A 168 26.31 -13.82 3.26
N PRO A 169 25.17 -13.42 2.67
CA PRO A 169 25.22 -12.88 1.32
C PRO A 169 26.29 -11.79 1.39
N VAL A 170 27.26 -11.86 0.47
CA VAL A 170 28.18 -10.75 0.23
C VAL A 170 27.29 -9.52 0.25
N PRO A 171 27.51 -8.58 1.19
CA PRO A 171 26.66 -7.41 1.24
C PRO A 171 26.68 -6.82 -0.17
N LEU A 172 25.56 -6.28 -0.63
CA LEU A 172 25.45 -5.55 -1.90
C LEU A 172 26.37 -4.29 -1.96
N THR A 173 27.46 -4.28 -1.20
CA THR A 173 28.49 -3.25 -1.04
C THR A 173 29.85 -3.65 -1.59
N GLN A 174 30.01 -4.76 -2.32
CA GLN A 174 31.29 -5.09 -2.97
C GLN A 174 31.21 -5.19 -4.49
N HIS A 175 30.91 -4.05 -5.13
CA HIS A 175 31.61 -3.67 -6.35
C HIS A 175 32.39 -2.38 -6.08
N GLY A 176 33.69 -2.56 -5.81
CA GLY A 176 34.77 -1.58 -5.98
C GLY A 176 34.53 -0.16 -5.48
N GLY A 177 34.59 0.06 -4.17
CA GLY A 177 34.69 1.40 -3.60
C GLY A 177 34.82 1.31 -2.09
N THR A 178 36.00 1.67 -1.59
CA THR A 178 36.38 1.82 -0.17
C THR A 178 35.24 1.98 0.82
N ALA A 179 35.29 1.17 1.89
CA ALA A 179 34.44 1.25 3.07
C ALA A 179 34.27 2.69 3.60
N THR A 180 33.21 3.35 3.15
CA THR A 180 32.59 4.48 3.84
C THR A 180 31.20 4.01 4.20
N GLY A 181 30.93 3.88 5.51
CA GLY A 181 29.57 3.68 6.00
C GLY A 181 28.62 4.68 5.35
N TYR A 182 27.37 4.27 5.12
CA TYR A 182 26.33 5.12 4.57
C TYR A 182 26.39 6.50 5.26
N PRO A 183 26.53 7.62 4.51
CA PRO A 183 26.69 8.95 5.12
C PRO A 183 25.54 9.40 6.03
N TRP A 184 24.42 8.66 6.04
CA TRP A 184 23.23 8.90 6.85
C TRP A 184 23.06 7.94 8.05
N ASP A 185 23.83 6.83 8.11
CA ASP A 185 23.79 5.91 9.25
C ASP A 185 24.66 6.36 10.43
N GLN A 186 25.61 7.28 10.20
CA GLN A 186 26.54 7.76 11.24
C GLN A 186 26.51 9.27 11.50
N ARG A 187 25.67 10.04 10.80
CA ARG A 187 25.42 11.44 11.16
C ARG A 187 24.05 11.53 11.80
N GLY A 188 24.05 11.81 13.11
CA GLY A 188 22.88 12.38 13.78
C GLY A 188 22.31 13.54 12.94
N PRO A 189 21.00 13.79 13.00
CA PRO A 189 20.31 14.65 12.05
C PRO A 189 21.00 16.02 12.00
N ARG A 190 21.71 16.30 10.90
CA ARG A 190 21.97 17.69 10.54
C ARG A 190 20.64 18.21 10.05
N ALA A 191 20.06 19.11 10.84
CA ALA A 191 18.83 19.80 10.50
C ALA A 191 18.88 20.28 9.05
N HIS A 192 18.09 19.65 8.18
CA HIS A 192 17.75 20.26 6.91
C HIS A 192 16.76 21.38 7.22
N PRO A 193 17.06 22.65 6.87
CA PRO A 193 16.14 23.75 7.12
C PRO A 193 14.90 23.53 6.25
N GLY A 194 13.78 23.15 6.87
CA GLY A 194 12.50 22.98 6.21
C GLY A 194 11.63 21.82 6.69
N PHE A 195 12.14 20.91 7.53
CA PHE A 195 11.34 19.80 8.07
C PHE A 195 11.18 19.90 9.59
N PRO A 196 9.96 20.00 10.14
CA PRO A 196 9.74 19.86 11.57
C PRO A 196 10.18 18.47 12.02
N GLU A 197 11.00 18.41 13.07
CA GLU A 197 11.45 17.18 13.69
C GLU A 197 10.24 16.36 14.18
N ALA A 198 9.95 15.25 13.50
CA ALA A 198 8.90 14.34 13.94
C ALA A 198 9.35 13.66 15.24
N ARG A 199 8.49 13.71 16.27
CA ARG A 199 8.69 13.08 17.60
C ARG A 199 8.91 11.55 17.56
N ASN A 200 8.74 10.87 16.43
CA ASN A 200 8.81 9.40 16.26
C ASN A 200 9.76 8.94 15.12
N THR A 201 11.05 9.26 15.19
CA THR A 201 12.04 8.86 14.15
C THR A 201 12.17 7.34 13.96
N GLY A 202 11.94 6.54 15.00
CA GLY A 202 12.01 5.07 14.95
C GLY A 202 10.92 4.44 14.10
N GLU A 203 9.67 4.81 14.35
CA GLU A 203 8.48 4.33 13.64
C GLU A 203 8.57 4.59 12.12
N ARG A 204 9.06 5.80 11.76
CA ARG A 204 9.30 6.15 10.36
C ARG A 204 10.33 5.24 9.70
N ARG A 205 11.46 4.97 10.35
CA ARG A 205 12.48 4.05 9.80
C ARG A 205 11.93 2.64 9.62
N GLU A 206 11.08 2.20 10.54
CA GLU A 206 10.47 0.87 10.50
C GLU A 206 9.48 0.72 9.34
N ILE A 207 8.59 1.71 9.15
CA ILE A 207 7.65 1.73 8.02
C ILE A 207 8.38 1.85 6.69
N LEU A 208 9.39 2.72 6.60
CA LEU A 208 10.22 2.84 5.39
C LEU A 208 10.92 1.53 5.05
N GLY A 209 11.52 0.86 6.05
CA GLY A 209 12.18 -0.42 5.85
C GLY A 209 11.20 -1.53 5.44
N LEU A 210 9.98 -1.50 5.96
CA LEU A 210 8.92 -2.43 5.57
C LEU A 210 8.46 -2.19 4.13
N TYR A 211 8.15 -0.95 3.75
CA TYR A 211 7.68 -0.63 2.40
C TYR A 211 8.75 -0.88 1.35
N ARG A 212 10.02 -0.63 1.67
CA ARG A 212 11.13 -1.01 0.78
C ARG A 212 11.21 -2.51 0.59
N PHE A 213 11.23 -3.28 1.68
CA PHE A 213 11.25 -4.74 1.60
C PHE A 213 10.09 -5.30 0.76
N LEU A 214 8.87 -4.84 1.04
CA LEU A 214 7.67 -5.29 0.35
C LEU A 214 7.66 -4.86 -1.11
N GLY A 215 8.12 -3.66 -1.42
CA GLY A 215 8.24 -3.18 -2.79
C GLY A 215 9.31 -3.95 -3.56
N GLU A 216 10.48 -4.21 -2.97
CA GLU A 216 11.56 -5.01 -3.56
C GLU A 216 11.11 -6.45 -3.83
N LEU A 217 10.29 -7.02 -2.95
CA LEU A 217 9.77 -8.36 -3.10
C LEU A 217 8.85 -8.53 -4.33
N VAL A 218 8.18 -7.45 -4.76
CA VAL A 218 7.14 -7.55 -5.80
C VAL A 218 7.42 -6.72 -7.05
N CYS A 219 8.45 -5.87 -7.06
CA CYS A 219 8.67 -4.91 -8.15
C CYS A 219 8.99 -5.59 -9.49
N ASP A 220 9.52 -6.82 -9.44
CA ASP A 220 9.84 -7.65 -10.58
C ASP A 220 8.83 -8.79 -10.80
N SER A 221 7.71 -8.83 -10.05
CA SER A 221 6.69 -9.86 -10.22
C SER A 221 6.15 -9.89 -11.66
N PRO A 222 6.13 -11.06 -12.33
CA PRO A 222 5.59 -11.19 -13.69
C PRO A 222 4.08 -10.91 -13.77
N GLY A 223 3.36 -11.03 -12.66
CA GLY A 223 1.94 -10.72 -12.61
C GLY A 223 1.32 -10.86 -11.23
N ARG A 224 -0.01 -10.62 -11.17
CA ARG A 224 -0.80 -10.62 -9.94
C ARG A 224 -0.63 -11.90 -9.10
N GLY A 225 -0.67 -13.07 -9.75
CA GLY A 225 -0.52 -14.36 -9.07
C GLY A 225 0.82 -14.48 -8.33
N HIS A 226 1.91 -14.04 -8.96
CA HIS A 226 3.25 -14.07 -8.36
C HIS A 226 3.34 -13.13 -7.17
N THR A 227 2.85 -11.91 -7.34
CA THR A 227 2.83 -10.90 -6.28
C THR A 227 2.11 -11.43 -5.04
N ILE A 228 0.91 -11.98 -5.20
CA ILE A 228 0.15 -12.51 -4.08
C ILE A 228 0.88 -13.71 -3.46
N ALA A 229 1.37 -14.67 -4.25
CA ALA A 229 2.11 -15.82 -3.73
C ALA A 229 3.35 -15.40 -2.91
N ARG A 230 4.15 -14.46 -3.41
CA ARG A 230 5.30 -13.88 -2.70
C ARG A 230 4.88 -13.17 -1.42
N LEU A 231 3.82 -12.37 -1.46
CA LEU A 231 3.32 -11.65 -0.28
C LEU A 231 2.77 -12.59 0.78
N ARG A 232 2.04 -13.65 0.40
CA ARG A 232 1.59 -14.70 1.32
C ARG A 232 2.77 -15.46 1.91
N GLY A 233 3.79 -15.74 1.10
CA GLY A 233 5.07 -16.30 1.55
C GLY A 233 5.76 -15.40 2.57
N ALA A 234 5.83 -14.10 2.31
CA ALA A 234 6.41 -13.12 3.23
C ALA A 234 5.64 -13.07 4.54
N GLN A 235 4.30 -13.05 4.52
CA GLN A 235 3.50 -13.10 5.76
C GLN A 235 3.84 -14.36 6.58
N ALA A 236 3.97 -15.52 5.93
CA ALA A 236 4.46 -16.73 6.58
C ALA A 236 5.87 -16.57 7.16
N GLY A 237 6.80 -15.96 6.42
CA GLY A 237 8.14 -15.65 6.92
C GLY A 237 8.12 -14.75 8.16
N PHE A 238 7.28 -13.72 8.20
CA PHE A 238 7.10 -12.87 9.38
C PHE A 238 6.58 -13.69 10.57
N LEU A 239 5.64 -14.61 10.36
CA LEU A 239 5.11 -15.50 11.40
C LEU A 239 6.18 -16.44 11.97
N LEU A 240 7.10 -16.95 11.15
CA LEU A 240 8.26 -17.72 11.63
C LEU A 240 9.12 -16.91 12.61
N HIS A 241 9.18 -15.59 12.42
CA HIS A 241 9.91 -14.66 13.28
C HIS A 241 9.05 -14.05 14.41
N GLY A 242 7.86 -14.61 14.68
CA GLY A 242 6.96 -14.13 15.74
C GLY A 242 6.35 -12.75 15.46
N MET A 243 6.29 -12.33 14.19
CA MET A 243 5.68 -11.08 13.77
C MET A 243 4.49 -11.35 12.86
N ARG A 244 3.49 -10.48 12.92
CA ARG A 244 2.36 -10.53 12.00
C ARG A 244 2.44 -9.37 11.02
N LEU A 245 2.65 -9.73 9.75
CA LEU A 245 2.50 -8.82 8.62
C LEU A 245 1.01 -8.75 8.26
N ASP A 246 0.42 -7.58 8.49
CA ASP A 246 -0.98 -7.32 8.18
C ASP A 246 -1.10 -6.80 6.75
N LEU A 247 -1.71 -7.60 5.87
CA LEU A 247 -2.02 -7.22 4.48
C LEU A 247 -3.51 -6.95 4.35
N PRO A 248 -3.95 -6.16 3.34
CA PRO A 248 -5.36 -5.95 3.08
C PRO A 248 -6.13 -7.26 2.93
N ALA A 249 -7.30 -7.36 3.55
CA ALA A 249 -8.16 -8.54 3.44
C ALA A 249 -8.58 -8.80 1.97
N ASP A 250 -8.70 -7.74 1.18
CA ASP A 250 -9.02 -7.73 -0.24
C ASP A 250 -7.77 -7.63 -1.14
N LEU A 251 -6.62 -8.19 -0.70
CA LEU A 251 -5.34 -8.10 -1.44
C LEU A 251 -5.48 -8.51 -2.92
N ASN A 252 -6.26 -9.56 -3.22
CA ASN A 252 -6.45 -10.05 -4.58
C ASN A 252 -7.18 -9.07 -5.50
N TYR A 253 -7.88 -8.09 -4.94
CA TYR A 253 -8.61 -7.03 -5.64
C TYR A 253 -7.96 -5.66 -5.46
N SER A 254 -6.87 -5.59 -4.69
CA SER A 254 -6.15 -4.36 -4.44
C SER A 254 -5.38 -3.88 -5.67
N VAL A 255 -5.00 -2.60 -5.60
CA VAL A 255 -4.22 -1.87 -6.60
C VAL A 255 -2.80 -1.62 -6.09
N GLY A 256 -1.85 -1.42 -7.00
CA GLY A 256 -0.47 -1.09 -6.66
C GLY A 256 0.57 -1.97 -7.34
N PRO A 257 1.85 -1.81 -6.94
CA PRO A 257 2.98 -2.56 -7.49
C PRO A 257 2.73 -4.06 -7.45
N GLY A 258 3.01 -4.72 -8.57
CA GLY A 258 2.85 -6.17 -8.77
C GLY A 258 1.40 -6.65 -8.96
N LEU A 259 0.38 -5.80 -8.73
CA LEU A 259 -1.04 -6.18 -8.86
C LEU A 259 -1.70 -5.56 -10.09
N THR A 260 -1.52 -4.25 -10.27
CA THR A 260 -2.10 -3.48 -11.39
C THR A 260 -1.04 -2.80 -12.25
N THR A 261 0.23 -3.09 -12.01
CA THR A 261 1.38 -2.49 -12.69
C THR A 261 1.99 -3.45 -13.70
N ALA A 262 2.75 -2.94 -14.66
CA ALA A 262 3.43 -3.75 -15.64
C ALA A 262 4.78 -4.27 -15.10
N HIS A 263 5.15 -5.49 -15.51
CA HIS A 263 6.52 -5.96 -15.37
C HIS A 263 7.41 -5.19 -16.35
N ILE A 264 8.54 -4.66 -15.88
CA ILE A 264 9.46 -3.86 -16.69
C ILE A 264 10.85 -4.48 -16.61
N ASP A 265 11.31 -5.00 -17.75
CA ASP A 265 12.64 -5.53 -17.94
C ASP A 265 13.56 -4.54 -18.67
N SER A 266 14.82 -4.93 -18.87
CA SER A 266 15.81 -4.11 -19.57
C SER A 266 15.41 -3.83 -21.02
N GLY A 267 14.80 -4.80 -21.71
CA GLY A 267 14.34 -4.63 -23.10
C GLY A 267 13.25 -3.56 -23.22
N THR A 268 12.31 -3.55 -22.30
CA THR A 268 11.25 -2.52 -22.20
C THR A 268 11.84 -1.14 -21.94
N VAL A 269 12.85 -1.04 -21.08
CA VAL A 269 13.53 0.23 -20.79
C VAL A 269 14.30 0.76 -22.00
N GLU A 270 15.05 -0.10 -22.70
CA GLU A 270 15.76 0.26 -23.92
C GLU A 270 14.80 0.71 -25.02
N TRP A 271 13.66 0.01 -25.15
CA TRP A 271 12.59 0.38 -26.07
C TRP A 271 12.01 1.77 -25.76
N ILE A 272 11.62 2.02 -24.50
CA ILE A 272 11.11 3.32 -24.07
C ILE A 272 12.13 4.42 -24.36
N ARG A 273 13.40 4.18 -24.06
CA ARG A 273 14.49 5.12 -24.32
C ARG A 273 14.64 5.42 -25.81
N ALA A 274 14.56 4.42 -26.68
CA ALA A 274 14.66 4.60 -28.12
C ALA A 274 13.47 5.37 -28.71
N HIS A 275 12.29 5.27 -28.11
CA HIS A 275 11.04 5.88 -28.60
C HIS A 275 10.66 7.17 -27.88
N THR A 276 11.51 7.68 -26.99
CA THR A 276 11.32 8.98 -26.33
C THR A 276 12.52 9.88 -26.55
N SER A 277 12.27 11.11 -27.00
CA SER A 277 13.32 12.10 -27.23
C SER A 277 13.72 12.88 -25.97
N ASN A 278 12.90 12.82 -24.91
CA ASN A 278 13.13 13.55 -23.67
C ASN A 278 13.32 12.58 -22.50
N PRO A 279 14.45 12.62 -21.77
CA PRO A 279 14.71 11.73 -20.62
C PRO A 279 13.62 11.79 -19.54
N ALA A 280 13.02 12.96 -19.30
CA ALA A 280 11.93 13.10 -18.34
C ALA A 280 10.64 12.40 -18.81
N ASP A 281 10.39 12.35 -20.12
CA ASP A 281 9.25 11.62 -20.69
C ASP A 281 9.48 10.11 -20.55
N ALA A 282 10.68 9.63 -20.87
CA ALA A 282 11.10 8.23 -20.71
C ALA A 282 10.89 7.75 -19.27
N ALA A 283 11.42 8.51 -18.32
CA ALA A 283 11.34 8.20 -16.89
C ALA A 283 9.89 8.28 -16.38
N ALA A 284 9.07 9.22 -16.85
CA ALA A 284 7.67 9.33 -16.45
C ALA A 284 6.83 8.14 -16.96
N VAL A 285 7.06 7.69 -18.21
CA VAL A 285 6.42 6.49 -18.77
C VAL A 285 6.81 5.26 -17.96
N ALA A 286 8.10 5.00 -17.76
CA ALA A 286 8.54 3.84 -16.99
C ALA A 286 8.02 3.86 -15.54
N THR A 287 8.00 5.05 -14.91
CA THR A 287 7.49 5.19 -13.53
C THR A 287 6.00 4.92 -13.42
N VAL A 288 5.17 5.42 -14.35
CA VAL A 288 3.72 5.14 -14.31
C VAL A 288 3.43 3.66 -14.54
N LEU A 289 4.23 2.98 -15.38
CA LEU A 289 4.07 1.56 -15.64
C LEU A 289 4.35 0.70 -14.41
N CYS A 290 5.40 1.00 -13.62
CA CYS A 290 5.75 0.19 -12.44
C CYS A 290 5.03 0.59 -11.15
N THR A 291 4.41 1.78 -11.08
CA THR A 291 3.72 2.27 -9.87
C THR A 291 2.21 2.38 -10.02
N GLY A 292 1.70 2.61 -11.24
CA GLY A 292 0.29 2.95 -11.50
C GLY A 292 -0.17 4.25 -10.84
N ALA A 293 0.77 5.11 -10.41
CA ALA A 293 0.46 6.34 -9.71
C ALA A 293 -0.23 7.37 -10.60
N THR A 294 -1.08 8.22 -10.00
CA THR A 294 -1.82 9.24 -10.74
C THR A 294 -0.91 10.34 -11.31
N THR A 295 -1.40 11.06 -12.31
CA THR A 295 -0.67 12.20 -12.89
C THR A 295 -0.35 13.30 -11.87
N VAL A 296 -1.18 13.44 -10.83
CA VAL A 296 -0.95 14.42 -9.75
C VAL A 296 0.22 13.97 -8.86
N GLU A 297 0.29 12.68 -8.54
CA GLU A 297 1.35 12.10 -7.73
C GLU A 297 2.68 12.11 -8.48
N LEU A 298 2.69 11.71 -9.76
CA LEU A 298 3.88 11.87 -10.61
C LEU A 298 4.34 13.34 -10.65
N GLY A 299 3.41 14.28 -10.78
CA GLY A 299 3.74 15.71 -10.83
C GLY A 299 4.35 16.25 -9.53
N SER A 300 4.20 15.51 -8.45
CA SER A 300 4.66 15.90 -7.12
C SER A 300 6.07 15.43 -6.79
N VAL A 301 6.65 14.51 -7.57
CA VAL A 301 7.97 13.89 -7.29
C VAL A 301 9.10 14.93 -7.40
N PRO A 302 9.80 15.27 -6.29
CA PRO A 302 10.95 16.16 -6.35
C PRO A 302 12.19 15.45 -6.91
N CYS A 303 13.13 16.19 -7.48
CA CYS A 303 14.41 15.62 -7.95
C CYS A 303 15.22 14.97 -6.80
N THR A 304 15.03 15.43 -5.57
CA THR A 304 15.64 14.89 -4.35
C THR A 304 15.01 13.58 -3.87
N ALA A 305 13.92 13.11 -4.48
CA ALA A 305 13.22 11.88 -4.06
C ALA A 305 13.98 10.59 -4.40
N LEU A 306 14.76 10.59 -5.49
CA LEU A 306 15.40 9.38 -5.99
C LEU A 306 16.55 8.95 -5.07
N THR A 307 16.38 7.79 -4.44
CA THR A 307 17.39 7.08 -3.65
C THR A 307 18.10 6.05 -4.54
N GLN A 308 18.90 5.16 -3.94
CA GLN A 308 19.64 4.14 -4.69
C GLN A 308 18.73 3.13 -5.41
N ASP A 309 17.52 2.93 -4.88
CA ASP A 309 16.63 1.79 -5.14
C ASP A 309 15.14 2.19 -5.27
N ALA A 310 14.79 3.43 -4.92
CA ALA A 310 13.40 3.86 -4.79
C ALA A 310 13.23 5.37 -5.01
N LEU A 311 11.97 5.80 -5.11
CA LEU A 311 11.57 7.20 -4.94
C LEU A 311 10.92 7.34 -3.56
N VAL A 312 11.52 8.17 -2.70
CA VAL A 312 11.03 8.44 -1.34
C VAL A 312 10.71 9.92 -1.19
N PHE A 313 9.44 10.26 -0.99
CA PHE A 313 9.00 11.66 -0.90
C PHE A 313 7.67 11.83 -0.15
N THR A 314 7.33 13.07 0.17
CA THR A 314 6.01 13.45 0.69
C THR A 314 5.11 13.83 -0.47
N GLY A 315 4.00 13.13 -0.64
CA GLY A 315 3.09 13.34 -1.76
C GLY A 315 2.22 14.60 -1.66
N PRO A 316 1.29 14.79 -2.60
CA PRO A 316 0.48 16.01 -2.73
C PRO A 316 -0.50 16.24 -1.57
N ILE A 317 -0.84 15.20 -0.82
CA ILE A 317 -1.83 15.23 0.27
C ILE A 317 -1.20 15.72 1.61
N GLY A 318 0.12 15.98 1.61
CA GLY A 318 0.86 16.36 2.81
C GLY A 318 1.29 15.16 3.65
N TYR A 319 1.85 15.44 4.84
CA TYR A 319 2.41 14.45 5.76
C TYR A 319 1.82 14.65 7.16
N GLY A 320 0.96 13.73 7.60
CA GLY A 320 0.39 13.69 8.95
C GLY A 320 0.95 12.55 9.80
N GLN A 321 1.31 11.43 9.18
CA GLN A 321 1.80 10.21 9.82
C GLN A 321 2.98 9.60 9.04
N ALA A 322 3.76 8.72 9.70
CA ALA A 322 4.88 8.02 9.06
C ALA A 322 4.45 7.17 7.84
N ALA A 323 3.22 6.66 7.83
CA ALA A 323 2.62 5.94 6.70
C ALA A 323 2.23 6.83 5.50
N ASP A 324 2.35 8.16 5.62
CA ASP A 324 2.08 9.10 4.52
C ASP A 324 3.28 9.30 3.59
N VAL A 325 4.43 8.68 3.89
CA VAL A 325 5.60 8.72 3.01
C VAL A 325 5.35 7.84 1.79
N TYR A 326 5.57 8.41 0.60
CA TYR A 326 5.52 7.69 -0.66
C TYR A 326 6.86 6.97 -0.83
N VAL A 327 6.81 5.65 -0.87
CA VAL A 327 7.97 4.78 -1.12
C VAL A 327 7.65 3.97 -2.36
N TRP A 328 8.08 4.46 -3.52
CA TRP A 328 7.94 3.73 -4.77
C TRP A 328 9.24 2.99 -5.01
N VAL A 329 9.25 1.68 -4.72
CA VAL A 329 10.38 0.83 -5.12
C VAL A 329 10.31 0.64 -6.63
N VAL A 330 11.43 0.84 -7.29
CA VAL A 330 11.51 0.90 -8.74
C VAL A 330 12.39 -0.25 -9.23
N PRO A 331 12.00 -0.98 -10.29
CA PRO A 331 12.84 -2.02 -10.86
C PRO A 331 14.23 -1.48 -11.23
N PRO A 332 15.32 -2.24 -11.03
CA PRO A 332 16.67 -1.77 -11.33
C PRO A 332 16.86 -1.19 -12.74
N PRO A 333 16.26 -1.76 -13.81
CA PRO A 333 16.35 -1.17 -15.16
C PRO A 333 15.79 0.26 -15.25
N VAL A 334 14.73 0.56 -14.50
CA VAL A 334 14.05 1.86 -14.54
C VAL A 334 14.85 2.95 -13.81
N LEU A 335 15.69 2.57 -12.83
CA LEU A 335 16.55 3.53 -12.12
C LEU A 335 17.45 4.31 -13.08
N ALA A 336 17.96 3.67 -14.13
CA ALA A 336 18.78 4.34 -15.14
C ALA A 336 18.04 5.52 -15.80
N LEU A 337 16.77 5.33 -16.16
CA LEU A 337 15.94 6.41 -16.72
C LEU A 337 15.69 7.53 -15.71
N LEU A 338 15.49 7.18 -14.44
CA LEU A 338 15.28 8.18 -13.38
C LEU A 338 16.54 9.02 -13.15
N HIS A 339 17.72 8.41 -13.19
CA HIS A 339 18.99 9.12 -13.12
C HIS A 339 19.20 10.06 -14.32
N ASP A 340 18.90 9.61 -15.52
CA ASP A 340 18.99 10.45 -16.73
C ASP A 340 18.00 11.62 -16.69
N ALA A 341 16.77 11.38 -16.20
CA ALA A 341 15.80 12.44 -16.00
C ALA A 341 16.29 13.46 -14.97
N ARG A 342 16.87 13.04 -13.85
CA ARG A 342 17.46 13.96 -12.86
C ARG A 342 18.56 14.81 -13.49
N ALA A 343 19.53 14.17 -14.15
CA ALA A 343 20.62 14.88 -14.81
C ALA A 343 20.10 15.88 -15.86
N TYR A 344 19.08 15.50 -16.62
CA TYR A 344 18.41 16.38 -17.57
C TYR A 344 17.73 17.59 -16.89
N GLN A 345 17.07 17.41 -15.74
CA GLN A 345 16.46 18.53 -15.01
C GLN A 345 17.50 19.48 -14.42
N GLU A 346 18.62 18.95 -13.94
CA GLU A 346 19.74 19.71 -13.36
C GLU A 346 20.50 20.51 -14.42
N ALA A 347 20.61 19.98 -15.64
CA ALA A 347 21.29 20.63 -16.76
C ALA A 347 20.49 21.78 -17.41
N ARG A 348 19.24 22.00 -17.01
CA ARG A 348 18.41 23.11 -17.55
C ARG A 348 18.96 24.47 -17.13
N ALA A 349 18.81 25.47 -18.01
CA ALA A 349 19.14 26.87 -17.71
C ALA A 349 18.49 27.37 -16.40
N TYR A 350 17.27 26.90 -16.12
CA TYR A 350 16.62 27.02 -14.83
C TYR A 350 16.30 25.61 -14.31
N PRO A 351 17.06 25.09 -13.32
CA PRO A 351 16.85 23.75 -12.80
C PRO A 351 15.42 23.54 -12.31
N ALA A 352 14.81 22.45 -12.75
CA ALA A 352 13.45 22.13 -12.32
C ALA A 352 13.48 21.40 -10.97
N PRO A 353 12.65 21.79 -9.98
CA PRO A 353 12.63 21.10 -8.68
C PRO A 353 11.93 19.74 -8.73
N LYS A 354 11.16 19.46 -9.80
CA LYS A 354 10.37 18.23 -9.98
C LYS A 354 11.03 17.34 -11.03
N LEU A 355 11.11 16.04 -10.73
CA LEU A 355 11.79 15.05 -11.57
C LEU A 355 11.14 14.95 -12.97
N PHE A 356 9.81 14.94 -13.01
CA PHE A 356 9.03 14.81 -14.25
C PHE A 356 8.54 16.17 -14.77
N ALA A 357 9.26 17.25 -14.47
CA ALA A 357 8.86 18.60 -14.87
C ALA A 357 8.70 18.73 -16.39
N GLY A 358 7.47 18.98 -16.82
CA GLY A 358 7.08 19.12 -18.22
C GLY A 358 6.70 17.81 -18.91
N ALA A 359 6.98 16.64 -18.32
CA ALA A 359 6.75 15.34 -18.95
C ALA A 359 5.29 14.87 -18.89
N ILE A 360 4.54 15.30 -17.87
CA ILE A 360 3.14 14.89 -17.67
C ILE A 360 2.20 15.65 -18.61
N GLY A 361 2.43 16.96 -18.73
CA GLY A 361 1.55 17.88 -19.46
C GLY A 361 0.19 18.10 -18.78
N GLY A 362 -0.59 19.05 -19.29
CA GLY A 362 -1.94 19.33 -18.77
C GLY A 362 -2.84 18.08 -18.84
N ALA A 363 -3.44 17.72 -17.71
CA ALA A 363 -4.29 16.53 -17.54
C ALA A 363 -3.66 15.20 -18.04
N GLY A 364 -2.32 15.08 -18.00
CA GLY A 364 -1.61 13.87 -18.42
C GLY A 364 -1.48 13.69 -19.94
N ARG A 365 -1.84 14.70 -20.76
CA ARG A 365 -1.84 14.55 -22.22
C ARG A 365 -0.48 14.20 -22.81
N ARG A 366 0.61 14.75 -22.26
CA ARG A 366 1.96 14.46 -22.78
C ARG A 366 2.38 13.06 -22.38
N LEU A 367 2.14 12.65 -21.13
CA LEU A 367 2.39 11.28 -20.68
C LEU A 367 1.67 10.24 -21.56
N ARG A 368 0.38 10.43 -21.82
CA ARG A 368 -0.39 9.51 -22.70
C ARG A 368 0.16 9.48 -24.12
N ARG A 369 0.59 10.62 -24.67
CA ARG A 369 1.21 10.68 -25.99
C ARG A 369 2.55 9.94 -26.02
N SER A 370 3.40 10.13 -25.02
CA SER A 370 4.69 9.44 -24.93
C SER A 370 4.49 7.93 -24.77
N ALA A 371 3.54 7.50 -23.92
CA ALA A 371 3.19 6.08 -23.80
C ALA A 371 2.69 5.49 -25.12
N ALA A 372 1.78 6.18 -25.82
CA ALA A 372 1.31 5.76 -27.15
C ALA A 372 2.44 5.71 -28.19
N GLY A 373 3.37 6.66 -28.16
CA GLY A 373 4.55 6.67 -29.04
C GLY A 373 5.50 5.49 -28.78
N CYS A 374 5.58 5.02 -27.53
CA CYS A 374 6.28 3.80 -27.17
C CYS A 374 5.46 2.52 -27.43
N GLY A 375 4.20 2.61 -27.87
CA GLY A 375 3.32 1.45 -28.00
C GLY A 375 3.01 0.74 -26.68
N VAL A 376 3.11 1.43 -25.53
CA VAL A 376 2.83 0.86 -24.21
C VAL A 376 1.47 1.31 -23.68
N THR A 377 0.77 0.40 -23.03
CA THR A 377 -0.53 0.69 -22.39
C THR A 377 -0.29 1.19 -20.97
N VAL A 378 -0.78 2.39 -20.67
CA VAL A 378 -0.75 2.92 -19.30
C VAL A 378 -1.73 2.10 -18.45
N PRO A 379 -1.32 1.55 -17.30
CA PRO A 379 -2.22 0.81 -16.43
C PRO A 379 -3.31 1.73 -15.86
N ASP A 380 -4.37 1.12 -15.31
CA ASP A 380 -5.38 1.86 -14.57
C ASP A 380 -4.73 2.63 -13.42
N LEU A 381 -4.87 3.96 -13.48
CA LEU A 381 -4.28 4.84 -12.51
C LEU A 381 -5.06 4.75 -11.21
N HIS A 382 -4.33 4.65 -10.12
CA HIS A 382 -4.89 4.65 -8.79
C HIS A 382 -4.13 5.64 -7.94
N HIS A 383 -4.82 6.21 -6.96
CA HIS A 383 -4.11 6.98 -5.95
C HIS A 383 -3.25 6.05 -5.12
N TRP A 384 -1.99 6.42 -4.91
CA TRP A 384 -1.05 5.66 -4.09
C TRP A 384 -1.57 5.41 -2.68
N HIS A 385 -2.39 6.33 -2.15
CA HIS A 385 -3.00 6.16 -0.84
C HIS A 385 -4.00 4.98 -0.76
N HIS A 386 -4.45 4.47 -1.90
CA HIS A 386 -5.24 3.24 -2.03
C HIS A 386 -4.39 2.00 -2.36
N SER A 387 -3.08 2.15 -2.60
CA SER A 387 -2.18 1.03 -2.85
C SER A 387 -2.13 0.08 -1.66
N TRP A 388 -2.10 -1.23 -1.94
CA TRP A 388 -2.07 -2.28 -0.92
C TRP A 388 -0.92 -2.10 0.08
N ILE A 389 0.22 -1.59 -0.38
CA ILE A 389 1.43 -1.42 0.42
C ILE A 389 1.23 -0.39 1.54
N ARG A 390 0.43 0.67 1.32
CA ARG A 390 0.15 1.68 2.35
C ARG A 390 -0.80 1.17 3.42
N ARG A 391 -1.69 0.24 3.04
CA ARG A 391 -2.59 -0.45 3.96
C ARG A 391 -1.91 -1.60 4.71
N THR A 392 -0.61 -1.80 4.48
CA THR A 392 0.18 -2.84 5.14
C THR A 392 0.83 -2.31 6.41
N GLY A 393 0.83 -3.13 7.46
CA GLY A 393 1.43 -2.81 8.75
C GLY A 393 2.10 -4.00 9.43
N LEU A 394 2.90 -3.73 10.46
CA LEU A 394 3.40 -4.73 11.39
C LEU A 394 2.71 -4.53 12.74
N LEU A 395 2.00 -5.55 13.22
CA LEU A 395 1.40 -5.52 14.54
C LEU A 395 2.49 -5.62 15.63
N ARG A 396 2.40 -4.75 16.64
CA ARG A 396 3.31 -4.72 17.81
C ARG A 396 2.53 -5.04 19.08
N GLY A 397 3.11 -5.85 19.96
CA GLY A 397 2.59 -6.08 21.32
C GLY A 397 1.87 -7.42 21.50
N ALA A 398 0.86 -7.46 22.37
CA ALA A 398 0.13 -8.66 22.80
C ALA A 398 -0.59 -9.42 21.66
N ASP A 399 -0.67 -8.82 20.47
CA ASP A 399 -1.20 -9.43 19.23
C ASP A 399 -0.11 -10.12 18.38
N GLN A 400 1.12 -10.25 18.90
CA GLN A 400 2.18 -11.00 18.22
C GLN A 400 1.97 -12.52 18.38
N PRO A 401 1.85 -13.26 17.27
CA PRO A 401 1.70 -14.71 17.35
C PRO A 401 2.98 -15.36 17.88
N GLU A 402 2.83 -16.50 18.57
CA GLU A 402 3.97 -17.34 18.93
C GLU A 402 4.76 -17.76 17.68
N HIS A 403 6.07 -17.99 17.82
CA HIS A 403 6.90 -18.42 16.70
C HIS A 403 6.42 -19.78 16.18
N VAL A 404 6.09 -19.83 14.90
CA VAL A 404 5.58 -21.04 14.23
C VAL A 404 6.75 -21.81 13.62
N ARG A 405 6.75 -23.15 13.61
CA ARG A 405 7.78 -23.91 12.86
C ARG A 405 7.42 -23.94 11.39
N ASN A 406 8.42 -24.07 10.52
CA ASN A 406 8.18 -24.17 9.08
C ASN A 406 7.24 -25.34 8.76
N THR A 407 7.41 -26.48 9.45
CA THR A 407 6.48 -27.61 9.37
C THR A 407 5.03 -27.20 9.60
N ASP A 408 4.76 -26.34 10.58
CA ASP A 408 3.41 -25.94 11.03
C ASP A 408 2.69 -25.07 9.99
N LEU A 409 3.45 -24.35 9.14
CA LEU A 409 2.92 -23.72 7.93
C LEU A 409 2.68 -24.74 6.80
N LEU A 410 3.39 -25.88 6.81
CA LEU A 410 3.10 -27.05 5.97
C LEU A 410 1.94 -27.92 6.53
N PHE A 411 1.53 -27.77 7.79
CA PHE A 411 0.53 -28.64 8.45
C PHE A 411 -0.89 -28.49 7.89
N ALA A 412 -1.15 -27.48 7.07
CA ALA A 412 -2.39 -27.42 6.30
C ALA A 412 -2.50 -28.61 5.29
N LEU A 413 -1.39 -29.34 5.02
CA LEU A 413 -1.36 -30.63 4.32
C LEU A 413 -1.74 -31.84 5.19
N ARG A 414 -1.74 -31.73 6.54
CA ARG A 414 -2.23 -32.80 7.43
C ARG A 414 -3.75 -32.82 7.61
N LEU A 415 -4.47 -31.98 6.87
CA LEU A 415 -5.94 -31.98 6.84
C LEU A 415 -6.55 -32.83 5.73
N CYS A 416 -5.77 -33.67 5.04
CA CYS A 416 -6.34 -34.82 4.37
C CYS A 416 -6.70 -35.84 5.45
N SER A 417 -8.01 -36.03 5.66
CA SER A 417 -8.52 -37.22 6.33
C SER A 417 -7.83 -38.43 5.73
N ASP A 418 -7.24 -39.25 6.61
CA ASP A 418 -6.76 -40.59 6.32
C ASP A 418 -7.79 -41.26 5.38
N PRO A 419 -7.44 -41.63 4.13
CA PRO A 419 -8.31 -42.46 3.34
C PRO A 419 -8.37 -43.79 4.10
N GLY A 420 -9.43 -43.96 4.89
CA GLY A 420 -9.65 -45.15 5.70
C GLY A 420 -9.37 -46.40 4.86
N PRO A 421 -8.79 -47.44 5.46
CA PRO A 421 -8.27 -48.57 4.71
C PRO A 421 -9.36 -49.11 3.80
N ALA A 422 -9.03 -49.28 2.51
CA ALA A 422 -9.91 -49.89 1.54
C ALA A 422 -10.45 -51.19 2.16
N ARG A 423 -11.76 -51.21 2.46
CA ARG A 423 -12.44 -52.43 2.86
C ARG A 423 -12.41 -53.37 1.66
N GLY A 424 -11.44 -54.27 1.68
CA GLY A 424 -11.44 -55.43 0.81
C GLY A 424 -12.57 -56.37 1.22
N ARG A 425 -13.65 -56.38 0.45
CA ARG A 425 -14.24 -57.57 -0.20
C ARG A 425 -15.48 -57.17 -0.97
#